data_AF-A0A815E3Y3-F1
#
_entry.id   AF-A0A815E3Y3-F1
#
_cell.length_a   1.000
_cell.length_b   1.000
_cell.length_c   1.000
_cell.angle_alpha   90.00
_cell.angle_beta   90.00
_cell.angle_gamma   90.00
#
_symmetry.space_group_name_H-M   'P 1'
#
loop_
_entity.id
_entity.type
_entity.pdbx_description
1 polymer ?
#
loop_
_entity_poly.entity_id
_entity_poly.type
_entity_poly.pdbx_seq_one_letter_code
_entity_poly.pdbx_strand_id
1 'polypeptide(L)'
;ISQYEKIAVVKRAVEITSKFPPREIQLLSVLIMLNSEKGKGRLAQINTGEGKTTIVAMLAAIKALEGHQVDIVTSSPELATPQSIQQKEFYRQFNLTVSHNG
;
A
#
# COMPACT_ATOMS: atom_id res chain seq x y z
N ILE A 1 -0.86 -17.98 -5.59
CA ILE A 1 -1.33 -16.67 -6.07
C ILE A 1 -0.13 -15.90 -6.62
N SER A 2 -0.19 -15.56 -7.91
CA SER A 2 0.82 -14.76 -8.60
C SER A 2 0.86 -13.31 -8.09
N GLN A 3 1.96 -12.58 -8.36
CA GLN A 3 2.03 -11.16 -8.03
C GLN A 3 0.99 -10.34 -8.80
N TYR A 4 0.66 -10.73 -10.04
CA TYR A 4 -0.34 -10.05 -10.87
C TYR A 4 -1.75 -10.16 -10.27
N GLU A 5 -2.13 -11.34 -9.77
CA GLU A 5 -3.42 -11.53 -9.10
C GLU A 5 -3.51 -10.67 -7.82
N LYS A 6 -2.44 -10.62 -7.02
CA LYS A 6 -2.39 -9.78 -5.81
C LYS A 6 -2.58 -8.30 -6.18
N ILE A 7 -1.86 -7.82 -7.19
CA ILE A 7 -1.96 -6.44 -7.67
C ILE A 7 -3.36 -6.14 -8.21
N ALA A 8 -3.96 -7.05 -8.98
CA ALA A 8 -5.31 -6.87 -9.53
C ALA A 8 -6.35 -6.73 -8.40
N VAL A 9 -6.24 -7.54 -7.36
CA VAL A 9 -7.14 -7.50 -6.19
C VAL A 9 -6.99 -6.18 -5.42
N VAL A 10 -5.76 -5.74 -5.09
CA VAL A 10 -5.60 -4.46 -4.38
C VAL A 10 -5.93 -3.25 -5.24
N LYS A 11 -5.67 -3.30 -6.56
CA LYS A 11 -6.14 -2.29 -7.50
C LYS A 11 -7.66 -2.15 -7.43
N ARG A 12 -8.37 -3.28 -7.46
CA ARG A 12 -9.83 -3.27 -7.37
C ARG A 12 -10.34 -2.70 -6.04
N ALA A 13 -9.68 -3.02 -4.93
CA ALA A 13 -10.05 -2.43 -3.65
C ALA A 13 -9.84 -0.92 -3.63
N VAL A 14 -8.74 -0.39 -4.20
CA VAL A 14 -8.56 1.06 -4.33
C VAL A 14 -9.67 1.68 -5.17
N GLU A 15 -10.06 1.07 -6.29
CA GLU A 15 -11.17 1.56 -7.14
C GLU A 15 -12.51 1.63 -6.39
N ILE A 16 -12.73 0.74 -5.42
CA ILE A 16 -13.97 0.71 -4.62
C ILE A 16 -13.94 1.78 -3.53
N THR A 17 -12.78 2.00 -2.91
CA THR A 17 -12.67 2.86 -1.71
C THR A 17 -12.17 4.27 -2.01
N SER A 18 -11.66 4.53 -3.21
CA SER A 18 -11.16 5.82 -3.68
C SER A 18 -11.93 6.28 -4.91
N LYS A 19 -12.06 7.60 -5.06
CA LYS A 19 -12.62 8.21 -6.28
C LYS A 19 -11.72 8.05 -7.50
N PHE A 20 -10.43 7.77 -7.29
CA PHE A 20 -9.42 7.69 -8.34
C PHE A 20 -8.75 6.32 -8.36
N PRO A 21 -8.76 5.61 -9.50
CA PRO A 21 -8.05 4.34 -9.65
C PRO A 21 -6.52 4.55 -9.58
N PRO A 22 -5.75 3.52 -9.18
CA PRO A 22 -4.30 3.58 -9.25
C PRO A 22 -3.82 3.78 -10.69
N ARG A 23 -2.86 4.69 -10.89
CA ARG A 23 -2.18 4.91 -12.17
C ARG A 23 -1.22 3.75 -12.46
N GLU A 24 -0.91 3.53 -13.73
CA GLU A 24 0.01 2.48 -14.16
C GLU A 24 1.37 2.57 -13.47
N ILE A 25 1.93 3.77 -13.30
CA ILE A 25 3.21 3.96 -12.62
C ILE A 25 3.16 3.55 -11.14
N GLN A 26 2.01 3.67 -10.49
CA GLN A 26 1.80 3.23 -9.11
C GLN A 26 1.73 1.71 -9.03
N LEU A 27 1.03 1.07 -9.97
CA LEU A 27 0.98 -0.39 -10.10
C LEU A 27 2.36 -0.97 -10.41
N LEU A 28 3.10 -0.35 -11.33
CA LEU A 28 4.48 -0.72 -11.66
C LEU A 28 5.40 -0.58 -10.44
N SER A 29 5.25 0.49 -9.66
CA SER A 29 5.99 0.67 -8.41
C SER A 29 5.72 -0.47 -7.43
N VAL A 30 4.46 -0.87 -7.24
CA VAL A 30 4.11 -2.01 -6.38
C VAL A 30 4.71 -3.31 -6.92
N LEU A 31 4.59 -3.58 -8.23
CA LEU A 31 5.16 -4.77 -8.85
C LEU A 31 6.68 -4.86 -8.66
N ILE A 32 7.39 -3.75 -8.86
CA ILE A 32 8.82 -3.66 -8.61
C ILE A 32 9.10 -3.94 -7.14
N MET A 33 8.36 -3.38 -6.20
CA MET A 33 8.59 -3.64 -4.77
C MET A 33 8.35 -5.10 -4.36
N LEU A 34 7.38 -5.78 -5.00
CA LEU A 34 7.06 -7.19 -4.73
C LEU A 34 8.05 -8.18 -5.35
N ASN A 35 8.71 -7.80 -6.43
CA ASN A 35 9.68 -8.63 -7.15
C ASN A 35 11.13 -8.44 -6.65
N SER A 36 11.31 -8.14 -5.35
CA SER A 36 12.64 -8.09 -4.76
C SER A 36 13.23 -9.49 -4.59
N GLU A 37 14.56 -9.59 -4.61
CA GLU A 37 15.26 -10.85 -4.32
C GLU A 37 14.98 -11.29 -2.88
N LYS A 38 14.97 -12.61 -2.64
CA LYS A 38 14.74 -13.16 -1.30
C LYS A 38 15.77 -12.60 -0.32
N GLY A 39 15.29 -12.03 0.78
CA GLY A 39 16.14 -11.40 1.81
C GLY A 39 16.61 -9.98 1.48
N LYS A 40 16.18 -9.39 0.35
CA LYS A 40 16.48 -8.01 -0.02
C LYS A 40 15.21 -7.16 -0.12
N GLY A 41 15.32 -5.91 0.31
CA GLY A 41 14.33 -4.86 0.06
C GLY A 41 14.65 -4.06 -1.20
N ARG A 42 13.77 -3.11 -1.54
CA ARG A 42 14.01 -2.09 -2.57
C ARG A 42 13.68 -0.72 -2.00
N LEU A 43 14.38 0.30 -2.50
CA LEU A 43 14.07 1.70 -2.24
C LEU A 43 13.52 2.31 -3.53
N ALA A 44 12.31 2.86 -3.46
CA ALA A 44 11.66 3.51 -4.59
C ALA A 44 11.60 5.02 -4.37
N GLN A 45 12.20 5.78 -5.30
CA GLN A 45 12.06 7.24 -5.32
C GLN A 45 10.75 7.61 -6.02
N ILE A 46 9.72 7.84 -5.22
CA ILE A 46 8.43 8.34 -5.70
C ILE A 46 8.34 9.83 -5.35
N ASN A 47 8.23 10.67 -6.39
CA ASN A 47 8.18 12.13 -6.26
C ASN A 47 6.90 12.59 -5.55
N THR A 48 6.94 13.81 -5.00
CA THR A 48 5.75 14.45 -4.41
C THR A 48 4.65 14.58 -5.45
N GLY A 49 3.40 14.26 -5.07
CA GLY A 49 2.26 14.24 -5.99
C GLY A 49 2.10 12.93 -6.77
N GLU A 50 3.07 12.00 -6.72
CA GLU A 50 2.96 10.73 -7.46
C GLU A 50 2.12 9.65 -6.75
N GLY A 51 1.49 10.00 -5.62
CA GLY A 51 0.59 9.10 -4.88
C GLY A 51 1.32 7.99 -4.12
N LYS A 52 2.46 8.34 -3.50
CA LYS A 52 3.24 7.45 -2.61
C LYS A 52 2.37 6.75 -1.56
N THR A 53 1.39 7.45 -0.99
CA THR A 53 0.45 6.91 0.01
C THR A 53 -0.36 5.73 -0.53
N THR A 54 -0.84 5.78 -1.78
CA THR A 54 -1.59 4.68 -2.40
C THR A 54 -0.69 3.49 -2.69
N ILE A 55 0.55 3.74 -3.17
CA ILE A 55 1.55 2.68 -3.42
C ILE A 55 1.86 1.94 -2.12
N VAL A 56 2.15 2.68 -1.04
CA VAL A 56 2.47 2.10 0.27
C VAL A 56 1.29 1.31 0.82
N ALA A 57 0.06 1.81 0.70
CA ALA A 57 -1.10 1.08 1.19
C ALA A 57 -1.35 -0.24 0.47
N MET A 58 -1.26 -0.24 -0.87
CA MET A 58 -1.35 -1.48 -1.66
C MET A 58 -0.28 -2.49 -1.28
N LEU A 59 0.98 -2.03 -1.13
CA LEU A 59 2.09 -2.89 -0.73
C LEU A 59 1.89 -3.47 0.69
N ALA A 60 1.44 -2.64 1.63
CA ALA A 60 1.18 -3.05 3.01
C ALA A 60 0.04 -4.07 3.10
N ALA A 61 -1.06 -3.86 2.36
CA ALA A 61 -2.17 -4.82 2.33
C ALA A 61 -1.73 -6.18 1.79
N ILE A 62 -0.93 -6.20 0.71
CA ILE A 62 -0.39 -7.45 0.17
C ILE A 62 0.49 -8.16 1.20
N LYS A 63 1.41 -7.44 1.85
CA LYS A 63 2.31 -8.03 2.84
C LYS A 63 1.57 -8.54 4.09
N ALA A 64 0.54 -7.82 4.52
CA ALA A 64 -0.33 -8.25 5.62
C ALA A 64 -1.12 -9.52 5.27
N LEU A 65 -1.67 -9.60 4.06
CA LEU A 65 -2.33 -10.82 3.56
C LEU A 65 -1.37 -12.00 3.38
N GLU A 66 -0.08 -11.74 3.19
CA GLU A 66 0.98 -12.76 3.23
C GLU A 66 1.36 -13.19 4.65
N GLY A 67 0.69 -12.67 5.69
CA GLY A 67 0.90 -13.04 7.09
C GLY A 67 1.96 -12.21 7.83
N HIS A 68 2.39 -11.08 7.27
CA HIS A 68 3.37 -10.21 7.93
C HIS A 68 2.68 -9.10 8.72
N GLN A 69 3.23 -8.74 9.88
CA GLN A 69 2.94 -7.44 10.49
C GLN A 69 3.68 -6.35 9.70
N VAL A 70 2.99 -5.27 9.35
CA VAL A 70 3.54 -4.20 8.52
C VAL A 70 3.51 -2.88 9.27
N ASP A 71 4.69 -2.31 9.50
CA ASP A 71 4.84 -0.97 10.06
C ASP A 71 5.11 0.05 8.94
N ILE A 72 4.27 1.08 8.87
CA ILE A 72 4.44 2.20 7.94
C ILE A 72 4.98 3.39 8.70
N VAL A 73 6.27 3.68 8.52
CA VAL A 73 6.95 4.81 9.17
C VAL A 73 6.96 6.01 8.24
N THR A 74 6.51 7.16 8.75
CA THR A 74 6.53 8.45 8.04
C THR A 74 7.18 9.52 8.93
N SER A 75 7.76 10.55 8.32
CA SER A 75 8.56 11.56 9.02
C SER A 75 7.75 12.55 9.86
N SER A 76 6.42 12.61 9.73
CA SER A 76 5.58 13.44 10.60
C SER A 76 4.28 12.73 11.04
N PRO A 77 3.93 12.79 12.35
CA PRO A 77 2.65 12.29 12.87
C PRO A 77 1.42 12.96 12.25
N GLU A 78 1.58 14.23 11.87
CA GLU A 78 0.57 15.07 11.20
C GLU A 78 0.14 14.49 9.85
N LEU A 79 1.04 13.79 9.15
CA LEU A 79 0.73 13.06 7.93
C LEU A 79 0.27 11.63 8.23
N ALA A 80 0.81 10.99 9.27
CA ALA A 80 0.52 9.60 9.63
C ALA A 80 -0.96 9.38 9.94
N THR A 81 -1.54 10.23 10.81
CA THR A 81 -2.89 10.01 11.34
C THR A 81 -3.96 10.15 10.25
N PRO A 82 -4.02 11.25 9.47
CA PRO A 82 -5.00 11.39 8.39
C PRO A 82 -4.84 10.31 7.31
N GLN A 83 -3.61 9.89 6.99
CA GLN A 83 -3.36 8.82 6.02
C GLN A 83 -3.86 7.47 6.52
N SER A 84 -3.63 7.14 7.80
CA SER A 84 -4.14 5.92 8.41
C SER A 84 -5.68 5.86 8.40
N ILE A 85 -6.33 7.00 8.69
CA ILE A 85 -7.79 7.12 8.69
C ILE A 85 -8.33 6.99 7.26
N GLN A 86 -7.75 7.69 6.28
CA GLN A 86 -8.17 7.62 4.88
C GLN A 86 -8.05 6.22 4.29
N GLN A 87 -7.00 5.48 4.67
CA GLN A 87 -6.80 4.12 4.18
C GLN A 87 -7.57 3.05 4.97
N LYS A 88 -8.22 3.40 6.09
CA LYS A 88 -8.92 2.44 6.95
C LYS A 88 -9.98 1.65 6.18
N GLU A 89 -10.78 2.34 5.36
CA GLU A 89 -11.81 1.67 4.54
C GLU A 89 -11.19 0.77 3.47
N PHE A 90 -10.04 1.15 2.91
CA PHE A 90 -9.27 0.30 1.99
C PHE A 90 -8.80 -0.99 2.67
N TYR A 91 -8.14 -0.89 3.84
CA TYR A 91 -7.68 -2.08 4.57
C TYR A 91 -8.84 -2.96 5.07
N ARG A 92 -9.98 -2.35 5.42
CA ARG A 92 -11.18 -3.07 5.84
C ARG A 92 -11.75 -3.98 4.76
N GLN A 93 -11.57 -3.67 3.47
CA GLN A 93 -11.94 -4.58 2.36
C GLN A 93 -11.26 -5.95 2.47
N PHE A 94 -10.12 -6.01 3.16
CA PHE A 94 -9.31 -7.21 3.36
C PHE A 94 -9.41 -7.79 4.76
N ASN A 95 -10.35 -7.32 5.59
CA ASN A 95 -10.45 -7.65 7.02
C ASN A 95 -9.17 -7.34 7.81
N LEU A 96 -8.38 -6.36 7.35
CA LEU A 96 -7.19 -5.91 8.04
C LEU A 96 -7.53 -4.78 9.02
N THR A 97 -6.81 -4.75 10.14
CA THR A 97 -6.91 -3.67 11.13
C THR A 97 -5.70 -2.74 10.99
N VAL A 98 -5.91 -1.47 11.33
CA VAL A 98 -4.86 -0.44 11.29
C VAL A 98 -4.88 0.29 12.63
N SER A 99 -3.70 0.45 13.22
CA SER A 99 -3.45 1.28 14.39
C SER A 99 -2.40 2.34 14.05
N HIS A 100 -2.39 3.42 14.82
CA HIS A 100 -1.34 4.42 14.80
C HIS A 100 -0.80 4.58 16.21
N ASN A 101 0.50 4.85 16.33
CA ASN A 101 1.12 5.21 17.60
C ASN A 101 0.92 6.72 17.77
N GLY A 102 -0.23 7.08 18.35
CA GLY A 102 -0.54 8.46 18.78
C GLY A 102 0.09 8.78 20.12
#